data_AF-A0A6S7C6W8-F1
#
_entry.id   AF-A0A6S7C6W8-F1
#
_cell.length_a   1.000
_cell.length_b   1.000
_cell.length_c   1.000
_cell.angle_alpha   90.00
_cell.angle_beta   90.00
_cell.angle_gamma   90.00
#
_symmetry.space_group_name_H-M   'P 1'
#
loop_
_entity.id
_entity.type
_entity.pdbx_description
1 polymer ?
#
loop_
_entity_poly.entity_id
_entity_poly.type
_entity_poly.pdbx_seq_one_letter_code
_entity_poly.pdbx_strand_id
1 'polypeptide(L)'
;MKTLTTTLLLCAGLSIAGAVQAQPSAQAPQYKRDLYGDWRVAYPAPVAKSRDQVEQELAQAKAHGQYSFGQEDYPPAMATGPSESRAQVDQELQQAQMQGQMASDEEDYPPPAMAHSGMSDIH
;
A
#
# COMPACT_ATOMS: atom_id res chain seq x y z
N MET A 1 25.66 35.09 -48.05
CA MET A 1 26.30 33.97 -47.33
C MET A 1 26.25 34.31 -45.85
N LYS A 2 25.46 33.58 -45.07
CA LYS A 2 25.13 33.91 -43.67
C LYS A 2 26.08 33.12 -42.78
N THR A 3 26.94 33.84 -42.06
CA THR A 3 27.91 33.30 -41.10
C THR A 3 27.18 32.57 -39.97
N LEU A 4 27.54 31.30 -39.79
CA LEU A 4 26.97 30.39 -38.79
C LEU A 4 27.63 30.65 -37.43
N THR A 5 26.88 31.21 -36.49
CA THR A 5 27.28 31.38 -35.09
C THR A 5 26.89 30.12 -34.31
N THR A 6 27.78 29.13 -34.26
CA THR A 6 27.62 27.92 -33.44
C THR A 6 28.24 28.16 -32.07
N THR A 7 27.43 28.56 -31.09
CA THR A 7 27.83 28.64 -29.68
C THR A 7 27.77 27.24 -29.07
N LEU A 8 28.91 26.57 -29.03
CA LEU A 8 29.13 25.34 -28.25
C LEU A 8 29.19 25.73 -26.77
N LEU A 9 28.06 25.56 -26.06
CA LEU A 9 28.00 25.77 -24.63
C LEU A 9 28.66 24.56 -23.95
N LEU A 10 29.88 24.82 -23.49
CA LEU A 10 30.76 23.93 -22.75
C LEU A 10 30.11 23.56 -21.41
N CYS A 11 29.49 22.38 -21.30
CA CYS A 11 29.05 21.82 -20.03
C CYS A 11 30.29 21.35 -19.23
N ALA A 12 30.97 22.30 -18.57
CA ALA A 12 31.95 21.98 -17.55
C ALA A 12 31.24 21.46 -16.30
N GLY A 13 31.69 20.29 -15.83
CA GLY A 13 31.04 19.49 -14.81
C GLY A 13 30.90 20.19 -13.46
N LEU A 14 29.68 20.15 -12.93
CA LEU A 14 29.40 20.42 -11.52
C LEU A 14 29.61 19.10 -10.76
N SER A 15 30.82 18.85 -10.28
CA SER A 15 31.10 17.75 -9.35
C SER A 15 30.59 18.15 -7.98
N ILE A 16 29.30 17.89 -7.74
CA ILE A 16 28.73 17.88 -6.41
C ILE A 16 29.40 16.70 -5.68
N ALA A 17 30.11 16.98 -4.59
CA ALA A 17 30.55 15.96 -3.64
C ALA A 17 29.33 15.44 -2.86
N GLY A 18 28.41 14.79 -3.58
CA GLY A 18 27.46 13.87 -2.97
C GLY A 18 28.19 12.56 -2.76
N ALA A 19 28.03 11.95 -1.58
CA ALA A 19 28.46 10.57 -1.36
C ALA A 19 27.97 9.74 -2.55
N VAL A 20 28.91 9.18 -3.33
CA VAL A 20 28.59 8.19 -4.34
C VAL A 20 28.02 7.00 -3.58
N GLN A 21 26.71 7.01 -3.36
CA GLN A 21 25.96 5.82 -3.07
C GLN A 21 26.13 5.00 -4.34
N ALA A 22 27.06 4.04 -4.31
CA ALA A 22 27.23 3.09 -5.39
C ALA A 22 25.89 2.40 -5.56
N GLN A 23 25.09 2.83 -6.55
CA GLN A 23 23.92 2.10 -6.96
C GLN A 23 24.46 0.73 -7.40
N PRO A 24 24.12 -0.37 -6.70
CA PRO A 24 24.51 -1.68 -7.16
C PRO A 24 23.93 -1.81 -8.56
N SER A 25 24.79 -2.08 -9.54
CA SER A 25 24.37 -2.31 -10.92
C SER A 25 23.25 -3.32 -10.91
N ALA A 26 22.02 -2.88 -11.18
CA ALA A 26 20.86 -3.77 -11.19
C ALA A 26 21.10 -4.78 -12.30
N GLN A 27 21.40 -6.02 -11.89
CA GLN A 27 21.65 -7.11 -12.82
C GLN A 27 20.35 -7.37 -13.60
N ALA A 28 20.44 -7.42 -14.93
CA ALA A 28 19.27 -7.58 -15.80
C ALA A 28 18.55 -8.91 -15.52
N PRO A 29 17.20 -8.94 -15.56
CA PRO A 29 16.44 -10.17 -15.38
C PRO A 29 16.88 -11.23 -16.38
N GLN A 30 17.01 -12.47 -15.93
CA GLN A 30 17.44 -13.58 -16.78
C GLN A 30 16.20 -14.30 -17.33
N TYR A 31 16.12 -14.40 -18.66
CA TYR A 31 15.03 -15.06 -19.37
C TYR A 31 15.47 -16.45 -19.81
N LYS A 32 14.75 -17.49 -19.39
CA LYS A 32 15.03 -18.86 -19.79
C LYS A 32 13.73 -19.60 -20.12
N ARG A 33 13.77 -20.40 -21.18
CA ARG A 33 12.69 -21.33 -21.53
C ARG A 33 12.84 -22.61 -20.71
N ASP A 34 11.77 -23.03 -20.04
CA ASP A 34 11.79 -24.28 -19.26
C ASP A 34 11.58 -25.52 -20.14
N LEU A 35 11.60 -26.72 -19.52
CA LEU A 35 11.42 -27.99 -20.24
C LEU A 35 10.07 -28.11 -20.95
N TYR A 36 9.05 -27.37 -20.51
CA TYR A 36 7.70 -27.38 -21.10
C TYR A 36 7.51 -26.25 -22.13
N GLY A 37 8.55 -25.48 -22.40
CA GLY A 37 8.52 -24.42 -23.41
C GLY A 37 8.03 -23.07 -22.90
N ASP A 38 7.76 -22.94 -21.60
CA ASP A 38 7.25 -21.73 -20.97
C ASP A 38 8.39 -20.78 -20.57
N TRP A 39 8.12 -19.47 -20.62
CA TRP A 39 9.11 -18.45 -20.31
C TRP A 39 9.19 -18.21 -18.80
N ARG A 40 10.38 -18.38 -18.23
CA ARG A 40 10.69 -18.06 -16.83
C ARG A 40 11.57 -16.82 -16.77
N VAL A 41 11.24 -15.93 -15.84
CA VAL A 41 12.04 -14.75 -15.52
C VAL A 41 12.63 -14.92 -14.12
N ALA A 42 13.95 -14.91 -14.03
CA ALA A 42 14.65 -14.90 -12.75
C ALA A 42 15.15 -13.49 -12.45
N TYR A 43 14.73 -12.95 -11.31
CA TYR A 43 15.22 -11.69 -10.79
C TYR A 43 16.41 -11.98 -9.87
N PRO A 44 17.60 -11.42 -10.15
CA PRO A 44 18.72 -11.55 -9.24
C PRO A 44 18.34 -10.90 -7.91
N ALA A 45 18.58 -11.63 -6.81
CA ALA A 45 18.33 -11.10 -5.48
C ALA A 45 19.23 -9.87 -5.25
N PRO A 46 18.69 -8.78 -4.68
CA PRO A 46 19.51 -7.63 -4.31
C PRO A 46 20.50 -8.04 -3.22
N VAL A 47 21.64 -7.35 -3.16
CA VAL A 47 22.60 -7.52 -2.08
C VAL A 47 21.92 -7.15 -0.76
N ALA A 48 21.91 -8.09 0.19
CA ALA A 48 21.33 -7.85 1.51
C ALA A 48 22.15 -6.79 2.26
N LYS A 49 21.46 -5.81 2.84
CA LYS A 49 22.10 -4.78 3.67
C LYS A 49 22.52 -5.37 5.01
N SER A 50 23.63 -4.91 5.56
CA SER A 50 23.98 -5.23 6.95
C SER A 50 23.07 -4.48 7.92
N ARG A 51 22.95 -5.01 9.15
CA ARG A 51 22.23 -4.32 10.22
C ARG A 51 22.72 -2.88 10.40
N ASP A 52 24.04 -2.68 10.42
CA ASP A 52 24.65 -1.35 10.61
C ASP A 52 24.27 -0.37 9.49
N GLN A 53 24.20 -0.84 8.23
CA GLN A 53 23.73 -0.01 7.11
C GLN A 53 22.28 0.40 7.28
N VAL A 54 21.41 -0.53 7.70
CA VAL A 54 20.00 -0.23 7.94
C VAL A 54 19.82 0.79 9.06
N GLU A 55 20.61 0.68 10.13
CA GLU A 55 20.58 1.64 11.26
C GLU A 55 21.04 3.04 10.83
N GLN A 56 22.08 3.14 10.01
CA GLN A 56 22.58 4.41 9.48
C GLN A 56 21.56 5.08 8.56
N GLU A 57 20.94 4.32 7.65
CA GLU A 57 19.90 4.85 6.76
C GLU A 57 18.67 5.32 7.54
N LEU A 58 18.27 4.58 8.57
CA LEU A 58 17.17 4.99 9.44
C LEU A 58 17.49 6.28 10.21
N ALA A 59 18.71 6.41 10.75
CA ALA A 59 19.15 7.63 11.42
C ALA A 59 19.16 8.83 10.47
N GLN A 60 19.63 8.63 9.24
CA GLN A 60 19.59 9.64 8.18
C GLN A 60 18.13 10.03 7.83
N ALA A 61 17.24 9.06 7.60
CA ALA A 61 15.84 9.32 7.27
C ALA A 61 15.13 10.15 8.36
N LYS A 62 15.42 9.87 9.63
CA LYS A 62 14.94 10.66 10.77
C LYS A 62 15.50 12.09 10.75
N ALA A 63 16.81 12.25 10.54
CA ALA A 63 17.44 13.57 10.49
C ALA A 63 16.93 14.45 9.33
N HIS A 64 16.62 13.84 8.19
CA HIS A 64 16.08 14.53 7.02
C HIS A 64 14.55 14.71 7.04
N GLY A 65 13.88 14.28 8.11
CA GLY A 65 12.41 14.38 8.22
C GLY A 65 11.65 13.49 7.23
N GLN A 66 12.31 12.52 6.59
CA GLN A 66 11.68 11.54 5.70
C GLN A 66 10.95 10.44 6.48
N TYR A 67 11.16 10.37 7.79
CA TYR A 67 10.52 9.44 8.71
C TYR A 67 9.86 10.23 9.85
N SER A 68 8.53 10.15 9.97
CA SER A 68 7.75 10.81 11.02
C SER A 68 7.07 9.77 11.92
N PHE A 69 6.91 10.11 13.20
CA PHE A 69 6.22 9.28 14.19
C PHE A 69 4.87 9.89 14.55
N GLY A 70 3.82 9.07 14.62
CA GLY A 70 2.56 9.45 15.30
C GLY A 70 1.69 10.48 14.56
N GLN A 71 1.76 10.53 13.23
CA GLN A 71 0.93 11.45 12.43
C GLN A 71 -0.49 10.94 12.17
N GLU A 72 -0.83 9.75 12.67
CA GLU A 72 -2.20 9.25 12.64
C GLU A 72 -2.88 9.68 13.93
N ASP A 73 -3.78 10.67 13.84
CA ASP A 73 -4.73 10.99 14.90
C ASP A 73 -5.62 9.77 15.15
N TYR A 74 -5.20 8.90 16.08
CA TYR A 74 -5.92 7.71 16.46
C TYR A 74 -6.31 7.76 17.94
N PRO A 75 -7.60 7.54 18.28
CA PRO A 75 -8.72 7.28 17.38
C PRO A 75 -9.17 8.53 16.59
N PRO A 76 -9.87 8.38 15.44
CA PRO A 76 -10.42 9.52 14.72
C PRO A 76 -11.32 10.35 15.64
N ALA A 77 -11.38 11.67 15.40
CA ALA A 77 -12.27 12.56 16.13
C ALA A 77 -13.71 12.03 16.07
N MET A 78 -14.21 11.52 17.20
CA MET A 78 -15.60 11.11 17.32
C MET A 78 -16.48 12.35 17.21
N ALA A 79 -17.58 12.26 16.46
CA ALA A 79 -18.54 13.35 16.37
C ALA A 79 -19.06 13.67 17.79
N THR A 80 -18.69 14.83 18.34
CA THR A 80 -19.11 15.30 19.68
C THR A 80 -20.56 15.83 19.69
N GLY A 81 -21.41 15.27 18.83
CA GLY A 81 -22.83 15.60 18.79
C GLY A 81 -23.60 14.88 19.89
N PRO A 82 -24.74 15.44 20.35
CA PRO A 82 -25.65 14.69 21.21
C PRO A 82 -26.09 13.41 20.48
N SER A 83 -25.95 12.26 21.13
CA SER A 83 -26.56 11.02 20.66
C SER A 83 -28.08 11.14 20.75
N GLU A 84 -28.80 10.58 19.78
CA GLU A 84 -30.27 10.60 19.82
C GLU A 84 -30.81 9.90 21.07
N SER A 85 -31.87 10.49 21.63
CA SER A 85 -32.55 9.87 22.76
C SER A 85 -33.38 8.68 22.28
N ARG A 86 -33.60 7.68 23.16
CA ARG A 86 -34.42 6.51 22.83
C ARG A 86 -35.81 6.90 22.31
N ALA A 87 -36.43 7.92 22.92
CA ALA A 87 -37.73 8.42 22.51
C ALA A 87 -37.73 9.00 21.09
N GLN A 88 -36.64 9.65 20.69
CA GLN A 88 -36.48 10.22 19.35
C GLN A 88 -36.33 9.13 18.29
N VAL A 89 -35.55 8.09 18.60
CA VAL A 89 -35.43 6.90 17.74
C VAL A 89 -36.77 6.19 17.57
N ASP A 90 -37.56 6.05 18.65
CA ASP A 90 -38.88 5.40 18.59
C ASP A 90 -39.88 6.21 17.73
N GLN A 91 -39.79 7.54 17.75
CA GLN A 91 -40.60 8.42 16.90
C GLN A 91 -40.20 8.31 15.42
N GLU A 92 -38.91 8.32 15.12
CA GLU A 92 -38.40 8.16 13.75
C GLU A 92 -38.78 6.78 13.19
N LEU A 93 -38.69 5.73 14.01
CA LEU A 93 -39.09 4.38 13.62
C LEU A 93 -40.59 4.29 13.28
N GLN A 94 -41.47 4.92 14.06
CA GLN A 94 -42.90 5.00 13.74
C GLN A 94 -43.15 5.78 12.46
N GLN A 95 -42.43 6.88 12.26
CA GLN A 95 -42.52 7.69 11.06
C GLN A 95 -42.09 6.91 9.81
N ALA A 96 -40.98 6.17 9.88
CA ALA A 96 -40.48 5.31 8.80
C ALA A 96 -41.47 4.17 8.47
N GLN A 97 -42.08 3.56 9.50
CA GLN A 97 -43.16 2.57 9.33
C GLN A 97 -44.35 3.13 8.57
N MET A 98 -44.84 4.32 8.96
CA MET A 98 -45.97 4.97 8.28
C MET A 98 -45.64 5.36 6.83
N GLN A 99 -44.38 5.70 6.56
CA GLN A 99 -43.91 6.04 5.21
C GLN A 99 -43.56 4.81 4.36
N GLY A 100 -43.72 3.60 4.89
CA GLY A 100 -43.39 2.36 4.19
C GLY A 100 -41.91 2.18 3.89
N GLN A 101 -41.03 2.83 4.66
CA GLN A 101 -39.57 2.79 4.48
C GLN A 101 -38.90 1.63 5.25
N MET A 102 -39.68 0.85 5.99
CA MET A 102 -39.18 -0.35 6.66
C MET A 102 -39.05 -1.47 5.64
N ALA A 103 -37.82 -1.90 5.35
CA ALA A 103 -37.60 -3.17 4.67
C ALA A 103 -37.95 -4.30 5.67
N SER A 104 -38.90 -5.15 5.31
CA SER A 104 -39.10 -6.44 5.99
C SER A 104 -37.99 -7.37 5.54
N ASP A 105 -36.88 -7.36 6.27
CA ASP A 105 -35.81 -8.35 6.09
C ASP A 105 -36.27 -9.67 6.74
N GLU A 106 -37.14 -10.41 6.05
CA GLU A 106 -37.33 -11.85 6.28
C GLU A 106 -36.10 -12.62 5.73
N GLU A 107 -34.92 -12.29 6.26
CA GLU A 107 -33.72 -13.10 6.05
C GLU A 107 -33.79 -14.28 7.02
N ASP A 108 -33.94 -15.50 6.49
CA ASP A 108 -33.96 -16.74 7.28
C ASP A 108 -32.61 -16.90 8.00
N TYR A 109 -32.58 -16.55 9.29
CA TYR A 109 -31.39 -16.60 10.15
C TYR A 109 -31.63 -17.51 11.35
N PRO A 110 -30.70 -18.43 11.66
CA PRO A 110 -29.38 -18.60 11.06
C PRO A 110 -29.40 -19.36 9.72
N PRO A 111 -28.46 -19.09 8.80
CA PRO A 111 -28.34 -19.87 7.57
C PRO A 111 -28.15 -21.37 7.90
N PRO A 112 -28.68 -22.29 7.09
CA PRO A 112 -28.47 -23.71 7.30
C PRO A 112 -26.98 -24.03 7.28
N ALA A 113 -26.52 -24.84 8.24
CA ALA A 113 -25.12 -25.25 8.33
C ALA A 113 -24.67 -25.90 7.02
N MET A 114 -23.73 -25.29 6.31
CA MET A 114 -23.10 -25.92 5.16
C MET A 114 -22.35 -27.16 5.64
N ALA A 115 -22.69 -28.32 5.10
CA ALA A 115 -21.99 -29.56 5.40
C ALA A 115 -20.56 -29.50 4.84
N HIS A 116 -19.58 -29.12 5.68
CA HIS A 116 -18.17 -29.33 5.39
C HIS A 116 -17.85 -30.81 5.61
N SER A 117 -18.18 -31.69 4.66
CA SER A 117 -17.70 -33.08 4.70
C SER A 117 -16.50 -33.23 3.76
N GLY A 118 -15.37 -32.64 4.16
CA GLY A 118 -14.06 -33.06 3.70
C GLY A 118 -13.69 -34.37 4.41
N MET A 119 -14.11 -35.50 3.85
CA MET A 119 -13.58 -36.80 4.27
C MET A 119 -12.36 -37.09 3.40
N SER A 120 -11.21 -36.58 3.83
CA SER A 120 -9.93 -37.20 3.50
C SER A 120 -9.70 -38.30 4.51
N ASP A 121 -9.98 -39.55 4.14
CA ASP A 121 -9.33 -40.69 4.78
C ASP A 121 -8.80 -41.61 3.69
N ILE A 122 -7.48 -41.59 3.66
CA ILE A 122 -6.56 -42.45 2.92
C ILE A 122 -6.66 -43.84 3.53
N HIS A 123 -6.90 -44.87 2.71
CA HIS A 123 -6.49 -46.24 3.01
C HIS A 123 -6.26 -47.03 1.72
#